data_AF-W3VAK4-F1
#
_entry.id   AF-W3VAK4-F1
#
_cell.length_a   1.000
_cell.length_b   1.000
_cell.length_c   1.000
_cell.angle_alpha   90.00
_cell.angle_beta   90.00
_cell.angle_gamma   90.00
#
_symmetry.space_group_name_H-M   'P 1'
#
loop_
_entity.id
_entity.type
_entity.pdbx_description
1 polymer ?
#
loop_
_entity_poly.entity_id
_entity_poly.type
_entity_poly.pdbx_seq_one_letter_code
_entity_poly.pdbx_strand_id
1 'polypeptide(L)'
;MNTKEQTSTSGGRFNTTDEVKRIVWVRTAGHCELCGVDLTHDYRVGTPMRWGEVAHILPASPKGPRGNVEHSDERALALTNDCANLMLLCPGCHDRIDRDEDGYPENDLSGLHQACLERIRVAASSPGEGRAIPVIVQSQHFATTNNIPVRDFLMVMSSQGLTAFGHPINIIFPAPGPRA
;
A
#
# COMPACT_ATOMS: atom_id res chain seq x y z
N MET A 1 -29.85 15.51 17.73
CA MET A 1 -29.14 16.75 17.32
C MET A 1 -28.27 16.37 16.14
N ASN A 2 -28.66 16.80 14.94
CA ASN A 2 -28.02 16.43 13.67
C ASN A 2 -26.89 17.42 13.38
N THR A 3 -25.64 17.04 13.67
CA THR A 3 -24.46 17.80 13.24
C THR A 3 -24.15 17.38 11.80
N LYS A 4 -24.75 18.06 10.82
CA LYS A 4 -24.24 18.05 9.46
C LYS A 4 -22.93 18.85 9.49
N GLU A 5 -21.80 18.14 9.56
CA GLU A 5 -20.48 18.71 9.30
C GLU A 5 -20.51 19.30 7.89
N GLN A 6 -20.55 20.62 7.81
CA GLN A 6 -20.51 21.35 6.55
C GLN A 6 -19.08 21.24 6.01
N THR A 7 -18.90 20.44 4.97
CA THR A 7 -17.71 20.45 4.13
C THR A 7 -17.56 21.84 3.52
N SER A 8 -16.62 22.63 4.01
CA SER A 8 -16.39 24.00 3.56
C SER A 8 -15.76 23.98 2.16
N THR A 9 -16.44 24.63 1.22
CA THR A 9 -16.05 24.77 -0.18
C THR A 9 -15.16 26.01 -0.35
N SER A 10 -13.85 25.86 -0.22
CA SER A 10 -12.91 26.88 -0.69
C SER A 10 -12.53 26.58 -2.15
N GLY A 11 -13.12 27.32 -3.10
CA GLY A 11 -12.73 27.29 -4.51
C GLY A 11 -13.34 26.16 -5.37
N GLY A 12 -14.44 25.52 -4.93
CA GLY A 12 -15.09 24.43 -5.68
C GLY A 12 -14.44 23.05 -5.51
N ARG A 13 -13.53 22.91 -4.53
CA ARG A 13 -13.00 21.63 -4.04
C ARG A 13 -13.67 21.27 -2.72
N PHE A 14 -14.08 20.02 -2.59
CA PHE A 14 -14.53 19.47 -1.32
C PHE A 14 -13.31 19.04 -0.49
N ASN A 15 -13.35 19.32 0.81
CA ASN A 15 -12.27 18.96 1.73
C ASN A 15 -12.63 17.71 2.53
N THR A 16 -11.71 16.74 2.58
CA THR A 16 -11.80 15.58 3.46
C THR A 16 -11.72 16.01 4.93
N THR A 17 -12.57 15.45 5.78
CA THR A 17 -12.58 15.76 7.22
C THR A 17 -11.32 15.24 7.93
N ASP A 18 -10.96 15.85 9.05
CA ASP A 18 -9.79 15.43 9.81
C ASP A 18 -9.95 14.04 10.44
N GLU A 19 -11.18 13.61 10.72
CA GLU A 19 -11.47 12.25 11.17
C GLU A 19 -11.12 11.23 10.09
N VAL A 20 -11.59 11.44 8.86
CA VAL A 20 -11.29 10.56 7.74
C VAL A 20 -9.80 10.55 7.43
N LYS A 21 -9.14 11.73 7.45
CA LYS A 21 -7.68 11.80 7.30
C LYS A 21 -6.95 10.96 8.35
N ARG A 22 -7.38 10.98 9.62
CA ARG A 22 -6.78 10.13 10.66
C ARG A 22 -6.97 8.64 10.35
N ILE A 23 -8.15 8.24 9.87
CA ILE A 23 -8.42 6.84 9.48
C ILE A 23 -7.47 6.40 8.35
N VAL A 24 -7.31 7.23 7.31
CA VAL A 24 -6.38 6.93 6.20
C VAL A 24 -4.95 6.76 6.71
N TRP A 25 -4.49 7.66 7.59
CA TRP A 25 -3.17 7.54 8.22
C TRP A 25 -2.98 6.25 9.02
N VAL A 26 -3.99 5.83 9.79
CA VAL A 26 -3.95 4.60 10.58
C VAL A 26 -3.95 3.36 9.68
N ARG A 27 -4.81 3.32 8.67
CA ARG A 27 -4.94 2.20 7.73
C ARG A 27 -3.67 1.94 6.91
N THR A 28 -2.93 3.00 6.63
CA THR A 28 -1.66 2.96 5.87
C THR A 28 -0.44 2.82 6.77
N ALA A 29 -0.64 2.64 8.09
CA ALA A 29 0.42 2.55 9.08
C ALA A 29 1.44 3.70 8.99
N GLY A 30 0.99 4.88 8.54
CA GLY A 30 1.86 6.05 8.33
C GLY A 30 2.92 5.89 7.23
N HIS A 31 2.76 4.96 6.28
CA HIS A 31 3.68 4.78 5.17
C HIS A 31 3.08 5.30 3.85
N CYS A 32 3.94 5.87 3.00
CA CYS A 32 3.52 6.28 1.66
C CYS A 32 3.09 5.05 0.84
N GLU A 33 1.90 5.09 0.26
CA GLU A 33 1.36 3.94 -0.47
C GLU A 33 2.08 3.66 -1.80
N LEU A 34 2.80 4.66 -2.35
CA LEU A 34 3.56 4.53 -3.60
C LEU A 34 5.02 4.12 -3.41
N CYS A 35 5.72 4.67 -2.42
CA CYS A 35 7.15 4.40 -2.22
C CYS A 35 7.50 3.69 -0.91
N GLY A 36 6.53 3.50 -0.01
CA GLY A 36 6.74 2.82 1.27
C GLY A 36 7.59 3.60 2.28
N VAL A 37 7.90 4.88 2.04
CA VAL A 37 8.64 5.68 3.03
C VAL A 37 7.80 5.90 4.28
N ASP A 38 8.43 5.83 5.45
CA ASP A 38 7.82 6.19 6.73
C ASP A 38 7.55 7.71 6.77
N LEU A 39 6.29 8.08 6.98
CA LEU A 39 5.82 9.47 7.02
C LEU A 39 5.63 9.99 8.45
N THR A 40 5.98 9.17 9.45
CA THR A 40 5.88 9.47 10.88
C THR A 40 7.20 9.95 11.49
N HIS A 41 8.29 9.82 10.75
CA HIS A 41 9.63 10.17 11.19
C HIS A 41 10.49 10.74 10.05
N ASP A 42 11.34 11.72 10.36
CA ASP A 42 12.41 12.16 9.46
C ASP A 42 13.76 11.86 10.13
N TYR A 43 14.53 10.94 9.53
CA TYR A 43 15.83 10.53 10.04
C TYR A 43 16.86 11.68 10.11
N ARG A 44 16.70 12.73 9.30
CA ARG A 44 17.61 13.88 9.28
C ARG A 44 17.38 14.81 10.45
N VAL A 45 16.11 14.96 10.84
CA VAL A 45 15.69 15.85 11.94
C VAL A 45 15.69 15.10 13.27
N GLY A 46 15.54 13.77 13.23
CA GLY A 46 15.52 12.90 14.41
C GLY A 46 14.28 13.05 15.28
N THR A 47 13.25 13.73 14.79
CA THR A 47 12.00 14.01 15.52
C THR A 47 10.80 13.36 14.84
N PRO A 48 9.80 12.88 15.61
CA PRO A 48 8.52 12.48 15.04
C PRO A 48 7.89 13.63 14.26
N MET A 49 7.43 13.35 13.04
CA MET A 49 6.82 14.33 12.15
C MET A 49 5.70 13.67 11.35
N ARG A 50 4.67 14.44 11.01
CA ARG A 50 3.56 13.98 10.17
C ARG A 50 3.63 14.72 8.83
N TRP A 51 4.44 14.22 7.90
CA TRP A 51 4.74 14.94 6.64
C TRP A 51 4.07 14.34 5.40
N GLY A 52 3.16 13.38 5.60
CA GLY A 52 2.32 12.81 4.55
C GLY A 52 1.08 13.65 4.23
N GLU A 53 0.57 13.45 3.03
CA GLU A 53 -0.62 14.13 2.50
C GLU A 53 -1.68 13.09 2.14
N VAL A 54 -2.93 13.38 2.50
CA VAL A 54 -4.07 12.54 2.09
C VAL A 54 -4.55 13.05 0.73
N ALA A 55 -4.28 12.25 -0.29
CA ALA A 55 -4.57 12.56 -1.69
C ALA A 55 -5.82 11.81 -2.15
N HIS A 56 -6.56 12.41 -3.08
CA HIS A 56 -7.71 11.76 -3.69
C HIS A 56 -7.27 10.95 -4.93
N ILE A 57 -7.75 9.72 -5.05
CA ILE A 57 -7.60 8.90 -6.25
C ILE A 57 -8.41 9.55 -7.39
N LEU A 58 -9.73 9.59 -7.24
CA LEU A 58 -10.60 10.47 -8.02
C LEU A 58 -10.74 11.83 -7.34
N PRO A 59 -10.50 12.93 -8.05
CA PRO A 59 -10.35 14.25 -7.44
C PRO A 59 -11.61 14.73 -6.71
N ALA A 60 -11.46 15.55 -5.67
CA ALA A 60 -12.58 16.16 -4.94
C ALA A 60 -13.31 17.29 -5.72
N SER A 61 -13.15 17.33 -7.04
CA SER A 61 -13.78 18.28 -7.95
C SER A 61 -13.77 17.68 -9.36
N PRO A 62 -14.81 17.90 -10.17
CA PRO A 62 -14.85 17.49 -11.58
C PRO A 62 -13.67 18.00 -12.41
N LYS A 63 -13.05 19.12 -12.00
CA LYS A 63 -11.94 19.77 -12.70
C LYS A 63 -10.54 19.31 -12.27
N GLY A 64 -10.44 18.26 -11.45
CA GLY A 64 -9.15 17.72 -11.06
C GLY A 64 -8.49 16.91 -12.19
N PRO A 65 -7.19 16.58 -12.05
CA PRO A 65 -6.38 15.93 -13.11
C PRO A 65 -6.98 14.61 -13.60
N ARG A 66 -7.63 13.84 -12.72
CA ARG A 66 -8.28 12.57 -13.09
C ARG A 66 -9.81 12.67 -13.25
N GLY A 67 -10.36 13.89 -13.32
CA GLY A 67 -11.80 14.10 -13.48
C GLY A 67 -12.25 13.79 -14.91
N ASN A 68 -13.32 13.01 -15.07
CA ASN A 68 -13.92 12.70 -16.37
C ASN A 68 -15.38 13.17 -16.44
N VAL A 69 -16.04 12.98 -17.59
CA VAL A 69 -17.42 13.44 -17.83
C VAL A 69 -18.43 12.82 -16.85
N GLU A 70 -18.14 11.62 -16.34
CA GLU A 70 -18.96 10.88 -15.37
C GLU A 70 -18.70 11.31 -13.91
N HIS A 71 -17.79 12.26 -13.69
CA HIS A 71 -17.40 12.76 -12.36
C HIS A 71 -18.14 14.06 -12.04
N SER A 72 -19.43 13.95 -11.72
CA SER A 72 -20.27 15.09 -11.32
C SER A 72 -19.89 15.65 -9.95
N ASP A 73 -20.34 16.86 -9.62
CA ASP A 73 -20.15 17.47 -8.29
C ASP A 73 -20.73 16.59 -7.17
N GLU A 74 -21.84 15.91 -7.43
CA GLU A 74 -22.49 14.98 -6.48
C GLU A 74 -21.62 13.75 -6.21
N ARG A 75 -21.01 13.19 -7.27
CA ARG A 75 -20.09 12.07 -7.16
C ARG A 75 -18.80 12.48 -6.47
N ALA A 76 -18.24 13.64 -6.82
CA ALA A 76 -17.07 14.20 -6.16
C ALA A 76 -17.32 14.41 -4.66
N LEU A 77 -18.49 14.95 -4.28
CA LEU A 77 -18.88 15.12 -2.87
C LEU A 77 -18.99 13.77 -2.14
N ALA A 78 -19.64 12.77 -2.76
CA ALA A 78 -19.77 11.43 -2.18
C ALA A 78 -18.41 10.76 -1.93
N LEU A 79 -17.44 10.95 -2.83
CA LEU A 79 -16.12 10.33 -2.77
C LEU A 79 -15.09 11.11 -1.93
N THR A 80 -15.39 12.35 -1.51
CA THR A 80 -14.45 13.21 -0.77
C THR A 80 -14.04 12.64 0.59
N ASN A 81 -14.97 11.97 1.26
CA ASN A 81 -14.77 11.35 2.57
C ASN A 81 -14.74 9.81 2.50
N ASP A 82 -14.76 9.24 1.29
CA ASP A 82 -14.66 7.80 1.11
C ASP A 82 -13.19 7.37 1.26
N CYS A 83 -12.88 6.61 2.30
CA CYS A 83 -11.55 6.09 2.52
C CYS A 83 -11.03 5.20 1.37
N ALA A 84 -11.91 4.58 0.58
CA ALA A 84 -11.51 3.79 -0.59
C ALA A 84 -11.01 4.67 -1.75
N ASN A 85 -11.34 5.96 -1.74
CA ASN A 85 -10.90 6.96 -2.72
C ASN A 85 -9.74 7.83 -2.22
N LEU A 86 -9.16 7.51 -1.05
CA LEU A 86 -8.14 8.34 -0.40
C LEU A 86 -6.87 7.54 -0.16
N MET A 87 -5.74 8.12 -0.55
CA MET A 87 -4.42 7.53 -0.37
C MET A 87 -3.54 8.39 0.55
N LEU A 88 -2.62 7.78 1.30
CA LEU A 88 -1.55 8.48 1.98
C LEU A 88 -0.27 8.51 1.15
N LEU A 89 0.21 9.72 0.82
CA LEU A 89 1.40 9.91 -0.01
C LEU A 89 2.42 10.83 0.67
N CYS A 90 3.71 10.65 0.33
CA CYS A 90 4.70 11.69 0.59
C CYS A 90 4.50 12.86 -0.40
N PRO A 91 4.92 14.09 -0.07
CA PRO A 91 4.74 15.26 -0.94
C PRO A 91 5.31 15.06 -2.35
N GLY A 92 6.46 14.38 -2.48
CA GLY A 92 7.06 14.09 -3.78
C GLY A 92 6.26 13.08 -4.62
N CYS A 93 5.63 12.09 -3.98
CA CYS A 93 4.76 11.15 -4.69
C CYS A 93 3.42 11.79 -5.06
N HIS A 94 2.87 12.63 -4.17
CA HIS A 94 1.64 13.36 -4.43
C HIS A 94 1.78 14.33 -5.60
N ASP A 95 2.83 15.16 -5.59
CA ASP A 95 3.14 16.07 -6.69
C ASP A 95 3.35 15.33 -8.03
N ARG A 96 3.99 14.16 -7.99
CA ARG A 96 4.19 13.34 -9.19
C ARG A 96 2.90 12.84 -9.81
N ILE A 97 1.97 12.31 -9.01
CA ILE A 97 0.69 11.79 -9.56
C ILE A 97 -0.23 12.91 -10.05
N ASP A 98 -0.14 14.10 -9.48
CA ASP A 98 -0.98 15.22 -9.90
C ASP A 98 -0.48 15.88 -11.19
N ARG A 99 0.80 15.67 -11.55
CA ARG A 99 1.40 16.19 -12.79
C ARG A 99 1.25 15.26 -14.00
N ASP A 100 1.04 13.97 -13.78
CA ASP A 100 1.00 12.94 -14.83
C ASP A 100 -0.23 12.06 -14.67
N GLU A 101 -1.40 12.59 -15.05
CA GLU A 101 -2.68 11.90 -14.95
C GLU A 101 -2.75 10.63 -15.81
N ASP A 102 -2.10 10.64 -16.99
CA ASP A 102 -2.04 9.51 -17.91
C ASP A 102 -1.13 8.39 -17.38
N GLY A 103 -0.02 8.74 -16.75
CA GLY A 103 0.89 7.78 -16.11
C GLY A 103 0.39 7.23 -14.77
N TYR A 104 -0.60 7.88 -14.15
CA TYR A 104 -1.21 7.48 -12.88
C TYR A 104 -2.74 7.45 -12.95
N PRO A 105 -3.34 6.56 -13.77
CA PRO A 105 -4.78 6.49 -13.92
C PRO A 105 -5.47 5.98 -12.65
N GLU A 106 -6.76 6.29 -12.50
CA GLU A 106 -7.60 5.91 -11.34
C GLU A 106 -7.48 4.42 -10.97
N ASN A 107 -7.56 3.54 -11.97
CA ASN A 107 -7.54 2.09 -11.76
C ASN A 107 -6.21 1.62 -11.15
N ASP A 108 -5.09 2.19 -11.59
CA ASP A 108 -3.77 1.82 -11.10
C ASP A 108 -3.57 2.29 -9.66
N LEU A 109 -3.95 3.55 -9.38
CA LEU A 109 -3.91 4.11 -8.02
C LEU A 109 -4.83 3.33 -7.06
N SER A 110 -6.03 2.95 -7.50
CA SER A 110 -6.95 2.11 -6.74
C SER A 110 -6.35 0.73 -6.46
N GLY A 111 -5.71 0.11 -7.46
CA GLY A 111 -5.02 -1.16 -7.29
C GLY A 111 -3.86 -1.08 -6.28
N LEU A 112 -3.05 -0.02 -6.37
CA LEU A 112 -1.94 0.23 -5.44
C LEU A 112 -2.43 0.50 -4.02
N HIS A 113 -3.53 1.24 -3.87
CA HIS A 113 -4.19 1.48 -2.58
C HIS A 113 -4.63 0.15 -1.94
N GLN A 114 -5.38 -0.67 -2.66
CA GLN A 114 -5.85 -1.97 -2.16
C GLN A 114 -4.68 -2.90 -1.83
N ALA A 115 -3.65 -2.95 -2.67
CA ALA A 115 -2.47 -3.74 -2.40
C ALA A 115 -1.71 -3.29 -1.15
N CYS A 116 -1.66 -1.98 -0.87
CA CYS A 116 -1.06 -1.45 0.35
C CYS A 116 -1.86 -1.87 1.59
N LEU A 117 -3.17 -1.65 1.58
CA LEU A 117 -4.05 -2.02 2.68
C LEU A 117 -4.01 -3.53 2.96
N GLU A 118 -3.97 -4.36 1.92
CA GLU A 118 -3.88 -5.81 2.09
C GLU A 118 -2.54 -6.23 2.71
N ARG A 119 -1.41 -5.64 2.27
CA ARG A 119 -0.10 -5.90 2.90
C ARG A 119 -0.11 -5.56 4.39
N ILE A 120 -0.65 -4.39 4.75
CA ILE A 120 -0.73 -3.95 6.14
C ILE A 120 -1.67 -4.86 6.93
N ARG A 121 -2.83 -5.22 6.36
CA ARG A 121 -3.78 -6.15 6.98
C ARG A 121 -3.12 -7.49 7.27
N VAL A 122 -2.41 -8.09 6.31
CA VAL A 122 -1.72 -9.37 6.48
C VAL A 122 -0.67 -9.28 7.60
N ALA A 123 0.16 -8.23 7.57
CA ALA A 123 1.18 -8.02 8.59
C ALA A 123 0.58 -7.80 10.00
N ALA A 124 -0.48 -7.00 10.11
CA ALA A 124 -1.13 -6.68 11.37
C ALA A 124 -2.02 -7.82 11.92
N SER A 125 -2.61 -8.64 11.04
CA SER A 125 -3.47 -9.78 11.40
C SER A 125 -2.67 -11.06 11.65
N SER A 126 -1.36 -11.01 11.44
CA SER A 126 -0.40 -12.07 11.79
C SER A 126 0.46 -11.61 12.96
N PRO A 127 -0.08 -11.48 14.19
CA PRO A 127 0.70 -11.19 15.38
C PRO A 127 1.52 -12.46 15.73
N GLY A 128 2.48 -12.78 14.88
CA GLY A 128 3.22 -14.02 14.95
C GLY A 128 4.46 -13.84 15.81
N GLU A 129 4.40 -14.39 17.02
CA GLU A 129 5.58 -14.97 17.68
C GLU A 129 5.82 -16.41 17.16
N GLY A 130 5.36 -16.70 15.94
CA GLY A 130 5.40 -18.03 15.34
C GLY A 130 6.83 -18.41 15.00
N ARG A 131 7.34 -19.44 15.67
CA ARG A 131 8.59 -20.09 15.26
C ARG A 131 8.29 -21.07 14.14
N ALA A 132 8.99 -20.94 13.03
CA ALA A 132 8.86 -21.85 11.89
C ALA A 132 10.23 -22.39 11.47
N ILE A 133 10.26 -23.65 11.05
CA ILE A 133 11.45 -24.26 10.44
C ILE A 133 11.39 -23.96 8.95
N PRO A 134 12.34 -23.21 8.37
CA PRO A 134 12.31 -22.88 6.95
C PRO A 134 12.63 -24.15 6.15
N VAL A 135 11.75 -24.53 5.21
CA VAL A 135 11.98 -25.65 4.28
C VAL A 135 11.89 -25.13 2.85
N ILE A 136 12.99 -25.24 2.12
CA ILE A 136 13.06 -24.91 0.69
C ILE A 136 13.16 -26.23 -0.07
N VAL A 137 12.19 -26.49 -0.95
CA VAL A 137 12.19 -27.66 -1.82
C VAL A 137 12.42 -27.20 -3.25
N GLN A 138 13.50 -27.67 -3.86
CA GLN A 138 13.91 -27.33 -5.22
C GLN A 138 13.86 -28.57 -6.10
N SER A 139 13.33 -28.41 -7.30
CA SER A 139 13.39 -29.42 -8.35
C SER A 139 13.97 -28.81 -9.62
N GLN A 140 14.50 -29.67 -10.48
CA GLN A 140 14.92 -29.25 -11.82
C GLN A 140 13.72 -29.22 -12.75
N HIS A 141 13.54 -28.09 -13.43
CA HIS A 141 12.65 -27.99 -14.59
C HIS A 141 13.53 -27.81 -15.83
N PHE A 142 13.68 -28.88 -16.62
CA PHE A 142 14.63 -28.93 -17.74
C PHE A 142 16.06 -28.50 -17.33
N ALA A 143 16.68 -27.59 -18.07
CA ALA A 143 18.04 -27.08 -17.80
C ALA A 143 18.07 -25.87 -16.85
N THR A 144 16.94 -25.45 -16.30
CA THR A 144 16.87 -24.27 -15.42
C THR A 144 16.91 -24.67 -13.94
N THR A 145 17.83 -24.06 -13.19
CA THR A 145 17.90 -24.19 -11.74
C THR A 145 16.86 -23.27 -11.11
N ASN A 146 15.83 -23.82 -10.48
CA ASN A 146 14.87 -23.04 -9.71
C ASN A 146 15.50 -22.69 -8.34
N ASN A 147 16.29 -21.62 -8.30
CA ASN A 147 16.94 -21.16 -7.07
C ASN A 147 16.02 -20.23 -6.29
N ILE A 148 15.80 -20.56 -5.02
CA ILE A 148 15.08 -19.71 -4.07
C ILE A 148 16.11 -19.27 -3.04
N PRO A 149 16.59 -18.01 -3.08
CA PRO A 149 17.57 -17.53 -2.13
C PRO A 149 17.00 -17.59 -0.70
N VAL A 150 17.78 -18.17 0.21
CA VAL A 150 17.44 -18.26 1.63
C VAL A 150 17.07 -16.89 2.21
N ARG A 151 17.83 -15.85 1.83
CA ARG A 151 17.60 -14.48 2.29
C ARG A 151 16.18 -13.99 1.96
N ASP A 152 15.73 -14.23 0.73
CA ASP A 152 14.44 -13.75 0.25
C ASP A 152 13.31 -14.52 0.92
N PHE A 153 13.51 -15.83 1.12
CA PHE A 153 12.56 -16.66 1.88
C PHE A 153 12.42 -16.21 3.33
N LEU A 154 13.53 -15.93 4.02
CA LEU A 154 13.53 -15.42 5.39
C LEU A 154 12.90 -14.02 5.49
N MET A 155 13.10 -13.17 4.48
CA MET A 155 12.47 -11.86 4.40
C MET A 155 10.94 -11.98 4.28
N VAL A 156 10.46 -12.92 3.46
CA VAL A 156 9.03 -13.22 3.35
C VAL A 156 8.49 -13.83 4.66
N MET A 157 9.20 -14.77 5.28
CA MET A 157 8.80 -15.31 6.58
C MET A 157 8.67 -14.20 7.63
N SER A 158 9.66 -13.30 7.70
CA SER A 158 9.63 -12.16 8.62
C SER A 158 8.46 -11.21 8.32
N SER A 159 8.12 -10.98 7.05
CA SER A 159 6.97 -10.14 6.69
C SER A 159 5.62 -10.77 7.05
N GLN A 160 5.60 -12.10 7.22
CA GLN A 160 4.44 -12.86 7.71
C GLN A 160 4.45 -13.06 9.25
N GLY A 161 5.34 -12.39 9.99
CA GLY A 161 5.45 -12.57 11.43
C GLY A 161 5.99 -13.95 11.84
N LEU A 162 6.80 -14.59 10.99
CA LEU A 162 7.45 -15.86 11.31
C LEU A 162 8.92 -15.61 11.63
N THR A 163 9.35 -16.06 12.80
CA THR A 163 10.77 -16.13 13.15
C THR A 163 11.30 -17.52 12.79
N ALA A 164 12.34 -17.57 11.97
CA ALA A 164 13.01 -18.83 11.68
C ALA A 164 13.62 -19.41 12.95
N PHE A 165 13.28 -20.67 13.26
CA PHE A 165 13.91 -21.44 14.32
C PHE A 165 14.87 -22.47 13.69
N GLY A 166 16.17 -22.21 13.82
CA GLY A 166 17.22 -23.03 13.21
C GLY A 166 17.61 -22.59 11.80
N HIS A 167 18.49 -23.39 11.17
CA HIS A 167 18.94 -23.13 9.80
C HIS A 167 17.89 -23.63 8.78
N PRO A 168 17.67 -22.89 7.68
CA PRO A 168 16.85 -23.35 6.57
C PRO A 168 17.28 -24.72 6.04
N ILE A 169 16.30 -25.62 5.88
CA ILE A 169 16.50 -26.94 5.31
C ILE A 169 16.30 -26.84 3.80
N ASN A 170 17.36 -27.11 3.03
CA ASN A 170 17.31 -27.16 1.58
C ASN A 170 17.21 -28.61 1.11
N ILE A 171 16.09 -28.94 0.46
CA ILE A 171 15.85 -30.24 -0.16
C ILE A 171 15.94 -30.05 -1.67
N ILE A 172 16.93 -30.67 -2.31
CA ILE A 172 17.08 -30.67 -3.77
C ILE A 172 16.65 -32.04 -4.28
N PHE A 173 15.57 -32.08 -5.04
CA PHE A 173 15.14 -33.31 -5.69
C PHE A 173 16.11 -33.70 -6.82
N PRO A 174 16.33 -35.01 -7.03
CA PRO A 174 17.14 -35.48 -8.13
C PRO A 174 16.55 -35.06 -9.49
N ALA A 175 17.39 -35.05 -10.51
CA ALA A 175 16.93 -34.87 -11.88
C ALA A 175 15.83 -35.89 -12.21
N PRO A 176 14.80 -35.54 -13.01
CA PRO A 176 13.81 -36.50 -13.45
C PRO A 176 14.52 -37.71 -14.07
N GLY A 177 14.25 -38.90 -13.54
CA GLY A 177 14.74 -40.15 -14.13
C GLY A 177 14.21 -40.33 -15.56
N PRO A 178 14.82 -41.23 -16.36
CA PRO A 178 14.27 -41.57 -17.67
C PRO A 178 12.79 -41.96 -17.50
N ARG A 179 11.92 -41.44 -18.36
CA ARG A 179 10.51 -41.86 -18.41
C ARG A 179 10.51 -43.36 -18.76
N ALA A 180 9.97 -44.18 -17.87
CA ALA A 180 9.66 -45.58 -18.15
C ALA A 180 8.53 -45.70 -19.17
#